data_AF-A0A183L6I3-F1
#
_entry.id   AF-A0A183L6I3-F1
#
_cell.length_a   1.000
_cell.length_b   1.000
_cell.length_c   1.000
_cell.angle_alpha   90.00
_cell.angle_beta   90.00
_cell.angle_gamma   90.00
#
_symmetry.space_group_name_H-M   'P 1'
#
loop_
_entity.id
_entity.type
_entity.pdbx_description
1 polymer ?
#
loop_
_entity_poly.entity_id
_entity_poly.type
_entity_poly.pdbx_seq_one_letter_code
_entity_poly.pdbx_strand_id
1 'polypeptide(L)'
;MYRRPQFDRLNPRNVLPSRHTLFIRGLPGTTDVTKVKRDFFCNETNSRCSVEFFSTSEDKKRFSVAIRFKSHEIASEMLRR
;
A
#
# COMPACT_ATOMS: atom_id res chain seq x y z
N MET A 1 -7.49 26.97 -24.14
CA MET A 1 -6.39 26.07 -23.74
C MET A 1 -6.30 26.09 -22.21
N TYR A 2 -6.62 25.00 -21.51
CA TYR A 2 -6.46 24.93 -20.05
C TYR A 2 -4.97 24.74 -19.72
N ARG A 3 -4.30 25.80 -19.23
CA ARG A 3 -2.97 25.68 -18.62
C ARG A 3 -3.10 24.80 -17.38
N ARG A 4 -2.44 23.64 -17.39
CA ARG A 4 -2.30 22.82 -16.17
C ARG A 4 -1.63 23.69 -15.10
N PRO A 5 -2.13 23.70 -13.85
CA PRO A 5 -1.46 24.41 -12.77
C PRO A 5 -0.03 23.90 -12.67
N GLN A 6 0.92 24.83 -12.69
CA GLN A 6 2.32 24.54 -12.43
C GLN A 6 2.41 24.19 -10.95
N PHE A 7 2.52 22.89 -10.64
CA PHE A 7 2.76 22.45 -9.28
C PHE A 7 4.15 22.92 -8.87
N ASP A 8 4.23 23.84 -7.91
CA ASP A 8 5.48 24.17 -7.24
C ASP A 8 6.03 22.88 -6.63
N ARG A 9 7.25 22.51 -7.03
CA ARG A 9 7.91 21.32 -6.51
C ARG A 9 8.15 21.53 -5.02
N LEU A 10 7.51 20.71 -4.19
CA LEU A 10 7.75 20.71 -2.74
C LEU A 10 9.23 20.42 -2.46
N ASN A 11 9.82 21.16 -1.53
CA ASN A 11 11.19 20.89 -1.07
C ASN A 11 11.22 19.50 -0.39
N PRO A 12 11.99 18.52 -0.89
CA PRO A 12 12.02 17.17 -0.34
C PRO A 12 12.41 17.11 1.15
N ARG A 13 13.16 18.09 1.65
CA ARG A 13 13.55 18.18 3.07
C ARG A 13 12.37 18.50 4.00
N ASN A 14 11.30 19.07 3.47
CA ASN A 14 10.11 19.45 4.22
C ASN A 14 9.01 18.37 4.15
N VAL A 15 9.29 17.24 3.48
CA VAL A 15 8.36 16.13 3.36
C VAL A 15 8.85 14.99 4.26
N LEU A 16 7.93 14.39 5.01
CA LEU A 16 8.26 13.22 5.82
C LEU A 16 8.76 12.07 4.94
N PRO A 17 9.66 11.21 5.45
CA PRO A 17 10.09 10.03 4.72
C PRO A 17 8.90 9.18 4.28
N SER A 18 8.97 8.67 3.05
CA SER A 18 7.98 7.73 2.53
C SER A 18 7.84 6.56 3.50
N ARG A 19 6.60 6.21 3.85
CA ARG A 19 6.33 5.05 4.71
C ARG A 19 6.45 3.71 3.98
N HIS A 20 6.61 3.73 2.64
CA HIS A 20 6.67 2.54 1.78
C HIS A 20 5.44 1.65 2.01
N THR A 21 4.26 2.28 2.07
CA THR A 21 2.98 1.61 2.30
C THR A 21 2.22 1.52 0.99
N LEU A 22 1.75 0.32 0.64
CA LEU A 22 0.83 0.11 -0.47
C LEU A 22 -0.59 -0.05 0.09
N PHE A 23 -1.53 0.67 -0.50
CA PHE A 23 -2.95 0.55 -0.20
C PHE A 23 -3.65 -0.25 -1.29
N ILE A 24 -4.34 -1.32 -0.88
CA ILE A 24 -5.03 -2.25 -1.76
C ILE A 24 -6.50 -2.25 -1.37
N ARG A 25 -7.38 -2.14 -2.35
CA ARG A 25 -8.83 -2.06 -2.15
C ARG A 25 -9.57 -2.97 -3.12
N GLY A 26 -10.79 -3.36 -2.75
CA GLY A 26 -11.66 -4.16 -3.62
C GLY A 26 -11.39 -5.66 -3.56
N LEU A 27 -10.66 -6.11 -2.53
CA LEU A 27 -10.53 -7.53 -2.24
C LEU A 27 -11.88 -8.09 -1.75
N PRO A 28 -12.14 -9.40 -1.87
CA PRO A 28 -13.35 -10.02 -1.31
C PRO A 28 -13.46 -9.77 0.19
N GLY A 29 -14.66 -9.48 0.71
CA GLY A 29 -14.85 -9.19 2.13
C GLY A 29 -14.55 -10.36 3.08
N THR A 30 -14.46 -11.59 2.56
CA THR A 30 -14.02 -12.79 3.29
C THR A 30 -12.49 -12.92 3.38
N THR A 31 -11.74 -11.94 2.87
CA THR A 31 -10.28 -11.95 2.88
C THR A 31 -9.75 -11.77 4.30
N ASP A 32 -8.83 -12.66 4.70
CA ASP A 32 -8.11 -12.56 5.97
C ASP A 32 -6.83 -11.73 5.78
N VAL A 33 -6.69 -10.68 6.58
CA VAL A 33 -5.52 -9.81 6.60
C VAL A 33 -4.21 -10.56 6.88
N THR A 34 -4.28 -11.63 7.68
CA THR A 34 -3.13 -12.47 8.05
C THR A 34 -2.61 -13.23 6.83
N LYS A 35 -3.53 -13.75 6.00
CA LYS A 35 -3.19 -14.41 4.74
C LYS A 35 -2.60 -13.44 3.74
N VAL A 36 -3.21 -12.25 3.58
CA VAL A 36 -2.66 -11.22 2.68
C VAL A 36 -1.23 -10.83 3.08
N LYS A 37 -1.00 -10.60 4.37
CA LYS A 37 0.33 -10.28 4.89
C LYS A 37 1.32 -11.43 4.66
N ARG A 38 1.00 -12.63 5.14
CA ARG A 38 1.94 -13.76 5.17
C ARG A 38 2.11 -14.38 3.77
N ASP A 39 1.00 -14.78 3.18
CA ASP A 39 0.98 -15.66 2.01
C ASP A 39 1.33 -14.91 0.72
N PHE A 40 0.92 -13.64 0.61
CA PHE A 40 1.21 -12.82 -0.57
C PHE A 40 2.46 -11.97 -0.35
N PHE A 41 2.45 -11.02 0.59
CA PHE A 41 3.52 -10.02 0.62
C PHE A 41 4.83 -10.53 1.23
N CYS A 42 4.78 -11.16 2.39
CA CYS A 42 6.00 -11.55 3.10
C CYS A 42 6.70 -12.76 2.43
N ASN A 43 5.94 -13.69 1.83
CA ASN A 43 6.51 -14.79 1.04
C ASN A 43 7.10 -14.31 -0.29
N GLU A 44 6.37 -13.49 -1.07
CA GLU A 44 6.86 -13.01 -2.39
C GLU A 44 8.10 -12.13 -2.26
N THR A 45 8.15 -11.26 -1.26
CA THR A 45 9.26 -10.32 -1.08
C THR A 45 10.42 -10.90 -0.28
N ASN A 46 10.27 -12.13 0.25
CA ASN A 46 11.16 -12.76 1.23
C ASN A 46 11.59 -11.77 2.35
N SER A 47 10.66 -10.90 2.76
CA SER A 47 10.93 -9.75 3.62
C SER A 47 9.77 -9.53 4.60
N ARG A 48 10.09 -8.90 5.73
CA ARG A 48 9.08 -8.59 6.75
C ARG A 48 8.22 -7.41 6.30
N CYS A 49 6.92 -7.61 6.40
CA CYS A 49 5.88 -6.67 6.06
C CYS A 49 4.95 -6.47 7.28
N SER A 50 4.34 -5.29 7.45
CA SER A 50 3.41 -5.01 8.55
C SER A 50 2.12 -4.41 8.03
N VAL A 51 1.00 -4.74 8.68
CA VAL A 51 -0.30 -4.14 8.36
C VAL A 51 -0.39 -2.81 9.11
N GLU A 52 -0.54 -1.71 8.39
CA GLU A 52 -0.80 -0.38 8.99
C GLU A 52 -2.32 -0.24 9.26
N PHE A 53 -3.09 -0.65 8.26
CA PHE A 53 -4.53 -0.56 8.06
C PHE A 53 -5.28 -1.79 7.58
N PHE A 54 -6.49 -2.09 8.07
CA PHE A 54 -7.46 -2.80 7.23
C PHE A 54 -8.88 -2.36 7.54
N SER A 55 -9.76 -2.52 6.56
CA SER A 55 -11.17 -2.18 6.67
C SER A 55 -12.00 -3.08 5.76
N THR A 56 -13.14 -3.52 6.27
CA THR A 56 -14.16 -4.21 5.50
C THR A 56 -15.33 -3.27 5.30
N SER A 57 -15.90 -3.23 4.10
CA SER A 57 -17.10 -2.46 3.79
C SER A 57 -18.28 -2.92 4.64
N GLU A 58 -19.25 -2.04 4.87
CA GLU A 58 -20.44 -2.29 5.70
C GLU A 58 -21.23 -3.51 5.22
N ASP A 59 -21.31 -3.72 3.91
CA ASP A 59 -21.98 -4.86 3.28
C ASP A 59 -21.19 -6.17 3.36
N LYS A 60 -19.99 -6.13 3.96
CA LYS A 60 -19.03 -7.23 4.06
C LYS A 60 -18.62 -7.84 2.72
N LYS A 61 -18.78 -7.12 1.60
CA LYS A 61 -18.41 -7.63 0.26
C LYS A 61 -17.02 -7.20 -0.16
N ARG A 62 -16.53 -6.07 0.36
CA ARG A 62 -15.24 -5.50 -0.02
C ARG A 62 -14.31 -5.37 1.18
N PHE A 63 -13.05 -5.69 0.97
CA PHE A 63 -11.97 -5.56 1.93
C PHE A 63 -10.89 -4.65 1.35
N SER A 64 -10.29 -3.84 2.22
CA SER A 64 -9.17 -2.96 1.91
C SER A 64 -8.10 -3.09 2.99
N VAL A 65 -6.83 -2.99 2.59
CA VAL A 65 -5.68 -3.18 3.47
C VAL A 65 -4.54 -2.26 3.06
N ALA A 66 -3.83 -1.73 4.05
CA ALA A 66 -2.59 -1.00 3.87
C ALA A 66 -1.43 -1.81 4.43
N ILE A 67 -0.50 -2.19 3.56
CA ILE A 67 0.68 -2.98 3.89
C ILE A 67 1.91 -2.10 3.80
N ARG A 68 2.64 -2.01 4.90
CA ARG A 68 3.90 -1.30 5.02
C ARG A 68 5.07 -2.26 4.81
N PHE A 69 5.98 -1.86 3.92
CA PHE A 69 7.20 -2.60 3.59
C PHE A 69 8.41 -2.01 4.31
N LYS A 70 9.48 -2.81 4.38
CA LYS A 70 10.75 -2.40 5.00
C LYS A 70 11.43 -1.26 4.24
N SER A 71 11.32 -1.23 2.92
CA SER A 71 11.99 -0.23 2.07
C SER A 71 11.17 0.13 0.82
N HIS A 72 11.55 1.24 0.18
CA HIS A 72 10.88 1.73 -1.03
C HIS A 72 11.02 0.76 -2.19
N GLU A 73 12.20 0.14 -2.32
CA GLU A 73 12.55 -0.76 -3.41
C GLU A 73 11.60 -1.95 -3.43
N ILE A 74 11.37 -2.56 -2.26
CA ILE A 74 10.45 -3.69 -2.09
C ILE A 74 9.01 -3.27 -2.43
N ALA A 75 8.56 -2.12 -1.94
CA ALA A 75 7.23 -1.62 -2.26
C ALA A 75 7.07 -1.31 -3.76
N SER A 76 8.11 -0.79 -4.41
CA SER A 76 8.09 -0.50 -5.86
C SER A 76 8.10 -1.78 -6.68
N GLU A 77 8.83 -2.80 -6.26
CA GLU A 77 8.86 -4.11 -6.93
C GLU A 77 7.46 -4.74 -6.98
N MET A 78 6.71 -4.67 -5.87
CA MET A 78 5.34 -5.20 -5.79
C MET A 78 4.34 -4.49 -6.73
N LEU A 79 4.64 -3.28 -7.20
CA LEU A 79 3.79 -2.55 -8.15
C LEU A 79 4.12 -2.87 -9.62
N ARG A 80 5.29 -3.45 -9.89
CA ARG A 80 5.76 -3.75 -11.26
C ARG A 80 5.47 -5.19 -11.69
N ARG A 81 5.01 -6.01 -10.76
CA ARG A 81 4.60 -7.39 -10.97
C ARG A 81 3.10 -7.44 -11.25
#